data_AF-A0A1G0E2S9-F1
#
_entry.id   AF-A0A1G0E2S9-F1
#
_cell.length_a   1.000
_cell.length_b   1.000
_cell.length_c   1.000
_cell.angle_alpha   90.00
_cell.angle_beta   90.00
_cell.angle_gamma   90.00
#
_symmetry.space_group_name_H-M   'P 1'
#
loop_
_entity.id
_entity.type
_entity.pdbx_description
1 polymer ?
#
loop_
_entity_poly.entity_id
_entity_poly.type
_entity_poly.pdbx_seq_one_letter_code
_entity_poly.pdbx_strand_id
1 'polypeptide(L)'
;MLLKTYKKTFPLVLVFFSVLLLCGCAQDKFKSQNYGSPIFTNPTQKLIETQKQAFSKQLFNKLIAIDPRIAKHGTQVNMVYWSNPKNFPSVTNFMKEVSNAPSKLGQPLNIAIWIGGTTSYYTAPYVTMNREYWYDRANRIQGKVIINKKEYIDPYLVTPKQPFQLWGNFSQSYTNMAVLIKKATGRPVESWCYVQGAFKNRTFYTYELPNLQKLEKSGIMHVHFAKTEHASWKNPKDWAVETANAPQPITTTP
;
A
#
# COMPACT_ATOMS: atom_id res chain seq x y z
N MET A 1 19.16 -2.58 -75.80
CA MET A 1 18.58 -3.93 -75.69
C MET A 1 18.45 -4.25 -74.21
N LEU A 2 17.22 -4.33 -73.72
CA LEU A 2 16.86 -4.60 -72.32
C LEU A 2 17.27 -6.03 -71.92
N LEU A 3 17.72 -6.20 -70.67
CA LEU A 3 17.31 -7.35 -69.85
C LEU A 3 17.45 -6.98 -68.36
N LYS A 4 16.29 -6.72 -67.77
CA LYS A 4 16.04 -6.60 -66.34
C LYS A 4 16.23 -7.97 -65.68
N THR A 5 16.95 -8.03 -64.57
CA THR A 5 16.84 -9.14 -63.61
C THR A 5 16.28 -8.62 -62.29
N TYR A 6 15.11 -9.16 -61.96
CA TYR A 6 14.31 -8.94 -60.76
C TYR A 6 15.07 -9.41 -59.51
N LYS A 7 15.30 -8.52 -58.54
CA LYS A 7 15.62 -8.91 -57.16
C LYS A 7 14.31 -9.03 -56.39
N LYS A 8 13.98 -10.25 -55.96
CA LYS A 8 12.88 -10.53 -55.03
C LYS A 8 13.22 -10.01 -53.63
N THR A 9 12.19 -9.42 -53.04
CA THR A 9 12.04 -8.88 -51.70
C THR A 9 12.12 -9.95 -50.61
N PHE A 10 12.82 -9.64 -49.51
CA PHE A 10 12.54 -10.13 -48.15
C PHE A 10 12.99 -9.04 -47.17
N PRO A 11 12.09 -8.32 -46.47
CA PRO A 11 12.47 -7.54 -45.31
C PRO A 11 12.60 -8.49 -44.12
N LEU A 12 13.82 -8.62 -43.61
CA LEU A 12 14.12 -9.26 -42.34
C LEU A 12 13.49 -8.39 -41.23
N VAL A 13 12.36 -8.84 -40.69
CA VAL A 13 11.77 -8.35 -39.44
C VAL A 13 12.74 -8.71 -38.33
N LEU A 14 13.64 -7.79 -37.97
CA LEU A 14 14.42 -7.89 -36.74
C LEU A 14 13.70 -7.13 -35.63
N VAL A 15 13.34 -7.91 -34.63
CA VAL A 15 12.56 -7.60 -33.44
C VAL A 15 13.11 -6.39 -32.67
N PHE A 16 12.22 -5.42 -32.47
CA PHE A 16 12.28 -4.40 -31.42
C PHE A 16 12.58 -5.04 -30.06
N PHE A 17 13.68 -4.69 -29.40
CA PHE A 17 13.79 -4.65 -27.93
C PHE A 17 15.10 -3.99 -27.52
N SER A 18 15.15 -2.65 -27.52
CA SER A 18 16.28 -1.88 -26.96
C SER A 18 15.85 -0.45 -26.62
N VAL A 19 14.88 -0.28 -25.72
CA VAL A 19 14.67 0.98 -25.00
C VAL A 19 14.21 0.66 -23.57
N LEU A 20 15.16 0.34 -22.70
CA LEU A 20 14.92 0.29 -21.25
C LEU A 20 16.27 0.42 -20.52
N LEU A 21 16.91 1.58 -20.69
CA LEU A 21 17.99 2.04 -19.81
C LEU A 21 18.10 3.56 -19.97
N LEU A 22 18.24 4.24 -18.82
CA LEU A 22 18.28 5.70 -18.61
C LEU A 22 16.95 6.38 -18.23
N CYS A 23 16.36 5.91 -17.13
CA CYS A 23 15.86 6.83 -16.10
C CYS A 23 16.71 6.61 -14.84
N GLY A 24 17.84 7.30 -14.80
CA GLY A 24 18.76 7.31 -13.67
C GLY A 24 18.15 8.02 -12.47
N CYS A 25 18.04 7.26 -11.38
CA CYS A 25 18.47 7.67 -10.05
C CYS A 25 17.77 8.89 -9.41
N ALA A 26 16.47 8.76 -9.16
CA ALA A 26 15.93 9.12 -7.85
C ALA A 26 15.77 7.85 -7.01
N GLN A 27 16.87 7.11 -6.82
CA GLN A 27 16.96 6.16 -5.72
C GLN A 27 17.21 6.99 -4.47
N ASP A 28 16.13 7.53 -3.90
CA ASP A 28 16.14 7.88 -2.49
C ASP A 28 16.69 6.65 -1.76
N LYS A 29 17.80 6.86 -1.05
CA LYS A 29 18.49 5.84 -0.27
C LYS A 29 17.55 5.37 0.83
N PHE A 30 16.65 4.45 0.50
CA PHE A 30 15.99 3.59 1.48
C PHE A 30 17.11 2.78 2.13
N LYS A 31 17.66 3.30 3.24
CA LYS A 31 18.51 2.50 4.13
C LYS A 31 17.70 1.25 4.46
N SER A 32 18.17 0.09 4.03
CA SER A 32 17.56 -1.19 4.41
C SER A 32 17.53 -1.24 5.93
N GLN A 33 16.36 -1.07 6.55
CA GLN A 33 16.23 -1.30 7.97
C GLN A 33 16.60 -2.77 8.22
N ASN A 34 17.61 -3.00 9.04
CA ASN A 34 18.01 -4.33 9.44
C ASN A 34 16.95 -4.84 10.42
N TYR A 35 15.89 -5.45 9.89
CA TYR A 35 14.78 -5.96 10.68
C TYR A 35 15.14 -7.21 11.52
N GLY A 36 16.43 -7.54 11.66
CA GLY A 36 16.90 -8.80 12.24
C GLY A 36 16.77 -9.97 11.27
N SER A 37 16.96 -11.19 11.77
CA SER A 37 16.88 -12.40 10.94
C SER A 37 15.47 -12.58 10.34
N PRO A 38 15.37 -13.11 9.10
CA PRO A 38 14.08 -13.46 8.48
C PRO A 38 13.26 -14.42 9.33
N ILE A 39 11.93 -14.32 9.21
CA ILE A 39 10.96 -15.22 9.84
C ILE A 39 10.29 -16.04 8.74
N PHE A 40 10.44 -17.36 8.77
CA PHE A 40 9.78 -18.25 7.82
C PHE A 40 8.46 -18.76 8.40
N THR A 41 7.41 -17.95 8.31
CA THR A 41 6.05 -18.37 8.69
C THR A 41 5.43 -19.24 7.61
N ASN A 42 4.63 -20.24 7.98
CA ASN A 42 3.87 -21.06 7.04
C ASN A 42 2.84 -20.19 6.27
N PRO A 43 2.88 -20.13 4.92
CA PRO A 43 2.02 -19.25 4.13
C PRO A 43 0.53 -19.60 4.26
N THR A 44 0.19 -20.89 4.36
CA THR A 44 -1.20 -21.34 4.52
C THR A 44 -1.78 -20.87 5.85
N GLN A 45 -1.02 -21.02 6.94
CA GLN A 45 -1.45 -20.54 8.25
C GLN A 45 -1.58 -19.01 8.27
N LYS A 46 -0.65 -18.29 7.65
CA LYS A 46 -0.69 -16.82 7.56
C LYS A 46 -1.89 -16.33 6.74
N LEU A 47 -2.23 -17.01 5.64
CA LEU A 47 -3.42 -16.68 4.86
C LEU A 47 -4.68 -16.85 5.69
N ILE A 48 -4.81 -17.97 6.42
CA ILE A 48 -5.94 -18.20 7.33
C ILE A 48 -6.01 -17.14 8.43
N GLU A 49 -4.87 -16.75 9.01
CA GLU A 49 -4.78 -15.68 10.02
C GLU A 49 -5.30 -14.36 9.47
N THR A 50 -4.76 -13.93 8.32
CA THR A 50 -5.04 -12.61 7.72
C THR A 50 -6.46 -12.47 7.15
N GLN A 51 -7.15 -13.59 6.86
CA GLN A 51 -8.55 -13.59 6.41
C GLN A 51 -9.57 -13.44 7.55
N LYS A 52 -9.16 -13.70 8.80
CA LYS A 52 -10.10 -13.67 9.94
C LYS A 52 -10.46 -12.24 10.29
N GLN A 53 -11.73 -11.98 10.58
CA GLN A 53 -12.18 -10.69 11.13
C GLN A 53 -11.43 -10.29 12.41
N ALA A 54 -11.02 -11.28 13.21
CA ALA A 54 -10.20 -11.07 14.41
C ALA A 54 -8.86 -10.39 14.10
N PHE A 55 -8.34 -10.51 12.88
CA PHE A 55 -7.08 -9.91 12.48
C PHE A 55 -7.14 -8.38 12.54
N SER A 56 -8.21 -7.73 12.08
CA SER A 56 -8.40 -6.28 12.24
C SER A 56 -8.36 -5.84 13.71
N LYS A 57 -8.93 -6.62 14.62
CA LYS A 57 -8.86 -6.35 16.07
C LYS A 57 -7.44 -6.46 16.60
N GLN A 58 -6.68 -7.46 16.14
CA GLN A 58 -5.27 -7.59 16.50
C GLN A 58 -4.44 -6.41 15.97
N LEU A 59 -4.67 -5.98 14.73
CA LEU A 59 -4.01 -4.81 14.15
C LEU A 59 -4.32 -3.54 14.96
N PHE A 60 -5.58 -3.33 15.31
CA PHE A 60 -6.03 -2.18 16.09
C PHE A 60 -5.42 -2.16 17.49
N ASN A 61 -5.41 -3.29 18.20
CA ASN A 61 -4.79 -3.38 19.53
C ASN A 61 -3.28 -3.08 19.47
N LYS A 62 -2.58 -3.54 18.43
CA LYS A 62 -1.16 -3.24 18.24
C LYS A 62 -0.92 -1.75 17.95
N LEU A 63 -1.81 -1.11 17.18
CA LEU A 63 -1.78 0.35 16.96
C LEU A 63 -1.97 1.14 18.25
N ILE A 64 -2.95 0.76 19.08
CA ILE A 64 -3.21 1.41 20.38
C ILE A 64 -2.00 1.28 21.31
N ALA A 65 -1.34 0.13 21.32
CA ALA A 65 -0.15 -0.07 22.15
C ALA A 65 1.00 0.86 21.76
N ILE A 66 1.05 1.31 20.50
CA ILE A 66 2.05 2.28 20.00
C ILE A 66 1.57 3.72 20.26
N ASP A 67 0.31 4.02 19.96
CA ASP A 67 -0.29 5.32 20.21
C ASP A 67 -1.72 5.17 20.77
N PRO A 68 -1.89 5.28 22.11
CA PRO A 68 -3.19 5.13 22.76
C PRO A 68 -4.21 6.16 22.30
N ARG A 69 -3.76 7.31 21.76
CA ARG A 69 -4.64 8.38 21.31
C ARG A 69 -5.51 7.95 20.12
N ILE A 70 -5.11 6.92 19.36
CA ILE A 70 -5.92 6.33 18.27
C ILE A 70 -7.29 5.83 18.77
N ALA A 71 -7.39 5.43 20.04
CA ALA A 71 -8.64 4.97 20.67
C ALA A 71 -9.26 6.01 21.62
N LYS A 72 -8.69 7.21 21.73
CA LYS A 72 -9.21 8.25 22.62
C LYS A 72 -10.48 8.86 22.05
N HIS A 73 -11.55 8.90 22.84
CA HIS A 73 -12.81 9.55 22.47
C HIS A 73 -12.60 10.99 21.97
N GLY A 74 -13.29 11.36 20.89
CA GLY A 74 -13.20 12.66 20.22
C GLY A 74 -12.01 12.82 19.26
N THR A 75 -11.11 11.84 19.16
CA THR A 75 -9.97 11.90 18.23
C THR A 75 -10.43 11.72 16.78
N GLN A 76 -9.97 12.58 15.87
CA GLN A 76 -10.12 12.41 14.45
C GLN A 76 -8.94 11.57 13.92
N VAL A 77 -9.24 10.33 13.53
CA VAL A 77 -8.24 9.45 12.94
C VAL A 77 -8.32 9.54 11.42
N ASN A 78 -7.16 9.70 10.80
CA ASN A 78 -6.96 9.85 9.37
C ASN A 78 -6.20 8.61 8.86
N MET A 79 -6.84 7.76 8.08
CA MET A 79 -6.24 6.56 7.48
C MET A 79 -5.75 6.87 6.08
N VAL A 80 -4.46 6.68 5.82
CA VAL A 80 -3.87 7.00 4.49
C VAL A 80 -3.72 5.75 3.64
N TYR A 81 -3.99 5.90 2.34
CA TYR A 81 -3.88 4.87 1.31
C TYR A 81 -3.07 5.38 0.13
N TRP A 82 -2.36 4.47 -0.52
CA TRP A 82 -1.40 4.80 -1.55
C TRP A 82 -1.24 3.69 -2.59
N SER A 83 -1.26 4.08 -3.85
CA SER A 83 -1.06 3.14 -4.96
C SER A 83 -0.47 3.87 -6.16
N ASN A 84 0.85 4.16 -6.13
CA ASN A 84 1.73 4.58 -7.26
C ASN A 84 3.03 5.13 -6.67
N PRO A 85 4.24 4.64 -6.99
CA PRO A 85 5.51 5.14 -6.43
C PRO A 85 5.64 6.65 -6.28
N LYS A 86 5.18 7.45 -7.25
CA LYS A 86 5.27 8.91 -7.22
C LYS A 86 4.45 9.58 -6.10
N ASN A 87 3.40 8.92 -5.64
CA ASN A 87 2.53 9.38 -4.56
C ASN A 87 3.12 9.18 -3.15
N PHE A 88 4.23 8.44 -3.02
CA PHE A 88 4.79 8.09 -1.72
C PHE A 88 5.27 9.30 -0.90
N PRO A 89 6.01 10.28 -1.47
CA PRO A 89 6.40 11.48 -0.73
C PRO A 89 5.21 12.24 -0.15
N SER A 90 4.10 12.30 -0.88
CA SER A 90 2.86 12.96 -0.50
C SER A 90 2.23 12.33 0.74
N VAL A 91 2.23 11.00 0.81
CA VAL A 91 1.81 10.24 1.99
C VAL A 91 2.69 10.59 3.18
N THR A 92 4.01 10.62 3.02
CA THR A 92 4.92 10.94 4.13
C THR A 92 4.73 12.36 4.65
N ASN A 93 4.51 13.33 3.74
CA ASN A 93 4.22 14.72 4.10
C ASN A 93 2.87 14.82 4.83
N PHE A 94 1.82 14.18 4.32
CA PHE A 94 0.52 14.11 4.97
C PHE A 94 0.64 13.58 6.40
N MET A 95 1.31 12.44 6.57
CA MET A 95 1.50 11.79 7.88
C MET A 95 2.18 12.73 8.88
N LYS A 96 3.23 13.44 8.42
CA LYS A 96 3.96 14.44 9.22
C LYS A 96 3.07 15.62 9.57
N GLU A 97 2.35 16.19 8.61
CA GLU A 97 1.58 17.41 8.83
C GLU A 97 0.38 17.20 9.75
N VAL A 98 -0.38 16.12 9.56
CA VAL A 98 -1.57 15.83 10.36
C VAL A 98 -1.18 15.48 11.80
N SER A 99 -0.18 14.63 11.96
CA SER A 99 0.21 14.14 13.29
C SER A 99 0.96 15.16 14.13
N ASN A 100 1.58 16.16 13.49
CA ASN A 100 2.24 17.28 14.18
C ASN A 100 1.38 18.56 14.20
N ALA A 101 0.14 18.52 13.68
CA ALA A 101 -0.75 19.66 13.74
C ALA A 101 -1.06 19.99 15.21
N PRO A 102 -0.90 21.26 15.64
CA PRO A 102 -1.17 21.63 17.01
C PRO A 102 -2.65 21.39 17.35
N SER A 103 -2.90 20.75 18.49
CA SER A 103 -4.27 20.62 19.00
C SER A 103 -4.79 22.00 19.39
N LYS A 104 -5.81 22.49 18.68
CA LYS A 104 -6.49 23.75 19.03
C LYS A 104 -7.63 23.48 20.00
N LEU A 105 -7.86 24.40 20.94
CA LEU A 105 -8.99 24.32 21.87
C LEU A 105 -10.31 24.24 21.06
N GLY A 106 -11.17 23.29 21.42
CA GLY A 106 -12.44 23.06 20.72
C GLY A 106 -12.32 22.28 19.39
N GLN A 107 -11.13 21.86 18.98
CA GLN A 107 -10.93 20.99 17.81
C GLN A 107 -10.54 19.58 18.23
N PRO A 108 -10.94 18.55 17.45
CA PRO A 108 -10.50 17.19 17.72
C PRO A 108 -8.98 17.09 17.57
N LEU A 109 -8.37 16.25 18.41
CA LEU A 109 -7.01 15.79 18.18
C LEU A 109 -6.97 15.05 16.83
N ASN A 110 -6.03 15.40 15.96
CA ASN A 110 -5.85 14.73 14.68
C ASN A 110 -4.69 13.75 14.76
N ILE A 111 -4.91 12.53 14.28
CA ILE A 111 -3.87 11.51 14.15
C ILE A 111 -3.94 10.94 12.76
N ALA A 112 -2.81 10.85 12.07
CA ALA A 112 -2.70 10.10 10.84
C ALA A 112 -2.07 8.73 11.12
N ILE A 113 -2.69 7.70 10.58
CA ILE A 113 -2.17 6.34 10.56
C ILE A 113 -2.01 5.90 9.11
N TRP A 114 -0.94 5.16 8.89
CA TRP A 114 -0.66 4.51 7.62
C TRP A 114 0.14 3.26 7.93
N ILE A 115 -0.22 2.16 7.28
CA ILE A 115 0.48 0.90 7.45
C ILE A 115 1.24 0.56 6.17
N GLY A 116 2.29 1.33 5.92
CA GLY A 116 3.30 1.04 4.91
C GLY A 116 4.62 1.75 5.22
N GLY A 117 5.72 1.23 4.68
CA GLY A 117 7.02 1.91 4.59
C GLY A 117 7.78 2.21 5.89
N THR A 118 9.11 2.23 5.79
CA THR A 118 10.08 2.30 6.91
C THR A 118 10.20 3.66 7.62
N THR A 119 9.46 4.69 7.18
CA THR A 119 9.71 6.10 7.54
C THR A 119 8.51 6.83 8.14
N SER A 120 7.39 6.16 8.36
CA SER A 120 6.19 6.78 8.96
C SER A 120 6.21 6.71 10.48
N TYR A 121 5.77 7.81 11.12
CA TYR A 121 5.80 8.05 12.57
C TYR A 121 4.95 7.06 13.41
N TYR A 122 4.20 6.15 12.77
CA TYR A 122 3.39 5.13 13.44
C TYR A 122 3.46 3.80 12.69
N THR A 123 4.66 3.20 12.68
CA THR A 123 4.86 1.83 12.18
C THR A 123 4.30 0.80 13.17
N ALA A 124 2.98 0.62 13.16
CA ALA A 124 2.37 -0.59 13.73
C ALA A 124 2.17 -1.64 12.63
N PRO A 125 1.67 -2.83 12.99
CA PRO A 125 2.36 -4.11 13.21
C PRO A 125 3.02 -4.76 11.99
N TYR A 126 3.49 -3.94 11.05
CA TYR A 126 4.16 -4.33 9.82
C TYR A 126 5.52 -4.99 10.04
N VAL A 127 6.12 -4.88 11.23
CA VAL A 127 7.47 -5.40 11.53
C VAL A 127 7.54 -6.91 11.28
N THR A 128 6.56 -7.69 11.72
CA THR A 128 6.57 -9.15 11.49
C THR A 128 6.35 -9.48 10.01
N MET A 129 5.36 -8.87 9.36
CA MET A 129 5.07 -9.10 7.93
C MET A 129 6.24 -8.70 7.01
N ASN A 130 6.98 -7.65 7.35
CA ASN A 130 8.20 -7.25 6.64
C ASN A 130 9.37 -8.20 6.87
N ARG A 131 9.48 -8.77 8.07
CA ARG A 131 10.47 -9.80 8.40
C ARG A 131 10.15 -11.15 7.79
N GLU A 132 8.94 -11.34 7.29
CA GLU A 132 8.51 -12.55 6.61
C GLU A 132 8.87 -12.56 5.12
N TYR A 133 9.33 -11.44 4.54
CA TYR A 133 9.91 -11.37 3.18
C TYR A 133 9.09 -12.12 2.11
N TRP A 134 7.77 -12.00 2.13
CA TRP A 134 6.86 -12.84 1.33
C TRP A 134 7.17 -12.84 -0.17
N TYR A 135 7.52 -11.68 -0.75
CA TYR A 135 7.88 -11.59 -2.17
C TYR A 135 9.22 -12.28 -2.47
N ASP A 136 10.24 -12.08 -1.65
CA ASP A 136 11.53 -12.76 -1.82
C ASP A 136 11.37 -14.29 -1.66
N ARG A 137 10.54 -14.73 -0.72
CA ARG A 137 10.24 -16.15 -0.49
C ARG A 137 9.53 -16.83 -1.65
N ALA A 138 8.72 -16.08 -2.39
CA ALA A 138 8.06 -16.55 -3.61
C ALA A 138 9.00 -16.64 -4.82
N ASN A 139 10.14 -15.92 -4.77
CA ASN A 139 11.13 -15.84 -5.85
C ASN A 139 12.37 -16.68 -5.50
N ARG A 140 12.23 -18.01 -5.50
CA ARG A 140 13.32 -18.93 -5.21
C ARG A 140 14.30 -19.07 -6.37
N ILE A 141 15.60 -19.11 -6.06
CA ILE A 141 16.67 -19.43 -7.01
C ILE A 141 17.34 -20.71 -6.53
N GLN A 142 17.31 -21.76 -7.34
CA GLN A 142 17.89 -23.08 -7.01
C GLN A 142 17.42 -23.63 -5.65
N GLY A 143 16.13 -23.46 -5.33
CA GLY A 143 15.52 -23.93 -4.08
C GLY A 143 15.75 -23.05 -2.85
N LYS A 144 16.62 -22.04 -2.95
CA LYS A 144 16.93 -21.08 -1.88
C LYS A 144 16.21 -19.75 -2.08
N VAL A 145 16.06 -18.98 -1.00
CA VAL A 145 15.54 -17.60 -1.03
C VAL A 145 16.68 -16.64 -0.75
N ILE A 146 16.76 -15.54 -1.50
CA ILE A 146 17.78 -14.50 -1.29
C ILE A 146 17.11 -13.33 -0.58
N ILE A 147 17.52 -13.06 0.66
CA ILE A 147 16.99 -11.97 1.47
C ILE A 147 18.16 -11.11 1.93
N ASN A 148 18.13 -9.81 1.65
CA ASN A 148 19.20 -8.87 1.98
C ASN A 148 20.60 -9.37 1.55
N LYS A 149 20.71 -9.93 0.33
CA LYS A 149 21.93 -10.51 -0.26
C LYS A 149 22.48 -11.73 0.48
N LYS A 150 21.71 -12.36 1.36
CA LYS A 150 22.06 -13.63 2.03
C LYS A 150 21.11 -14.72 1.58
N GLU A 151 21.64 -15.93 1.44
CA GLU A 151 20.85 -17.11 1.10
C GLU A 151 20.25 -17.75 2.34
N TYR A 152 19.01 -18.21 2.22
CA TYR A 152 18.33 -18.97 3.26
C TYR A 152 17.58 -20.15 2.67
N ILE A 153 17.35 -21.16 3.52
CA ILE A 153 16.46 -22.28 3.24
C ILE A 153 15.12 -21.96 3.90
N ASP A 154 14.11 -21.69 3.08
CA ASP A 154 12.74 -21.53 3.55
C ASP A 154 12.04 -22.90 3.60
N PRO A 155 11.65 -23.38 4.79
CA PRO A 155 11.02 -24.69 4.96
C PRO A 155 9.61 -24.78 4.33
N TYR A 156 9.00 -23.66 3.93
CA TYR A 156 7.66 -23.63 3.38
C TYR A 156 7.65 -23.11 1.94
N LEU A 157 7.06 -23.87 1.00
CA LEU A 157 6.88 -23.39 -0.36
C LEU A 157 5.90 -22.21 -0.40
N VAL A 158 6.37 -21.06 -0.88
CA VAL A 158 5.55 -19.87 -1.12
C VAL A 158 5.33 -19.72 -2.62
N THR A 159 4.08 -19.66 -3.06
CA THR A 159 3.75 -19.48 -4.48
C THR A 159 3.74 -18.00 -4.86
N PRO A 160 3.95 -17.64 -6.14
CA PRO A 160 3.91 -16.24 -6.59
C PRO A 160 2.62 -15.49 -6.27
N LYS A 161 1.49 -16.19 -6.09
CA LYS A 161 0.18 -15.58 -5.79
C LYS A 161 0.01 -15.24 -4.30
N GLN A 162 0.63 -16.01 -3.41
CA GLN A 162 0.39 -15.89 -1.97
C GLN A 162 0.83 -14.55 -1.37
N PRO A 163 1.96 -13.93 -1.76
CA PRO A 163 2.33 -12.60 -1.27
C PRO A 163 1.26 -11.55 -1.57
N PHE A 164 0.70 -11.53 -2.79
CA PHE A 164 -0.35 -10.59 -3.15
C PHE A 164 -1.62 -10.79 -2.32
N GLN A 165 -2.00 -12.04 -2.07
CA GLN A 165 -3.15 -12.37 -1.22
C GLN A 165 -2.92 -11.97 0.24
N LEU A 166 -1.73 -12.26 0.79
CA LEU A 166 -1.37 -11.90 2.16
C LEU A 166 -1.39 -10.39 2.37
N TRP A 167 -0.75 -9.64 1.48
CA TRP A 167 -0.77 -8.18 1.52
C TRP A 167 -2.16 -7.61 1.27
N GLY A 168 -2.94 -8.23 0.38
CA GLY A 168 -4.34 -7.87 0.13
C GLY A 168 -5.23 -8.04 1.36
N ASN A 169 -5.22 -9.21 1.99
CA ASN A 169 -5.97 -9.49 3.22
C ASN A 169 -5.56 -8.57 4.36
N PHE A 170 -4.25 -8.30 4.48
CA PHE A 170 -3.71 -7.38 5.47
C PHE A 170 -4.25 -5.96 5.27
N SER A 171 -4.18 -5.47 4.03
CA SER A 171 -4.65 -4.15 3.63
C SER A 171 -6.17 -4.00 3.81
N GLN A 172 -6.96 -5.01 3.45
CA GLN A 172 -8.38 -5.05 3.75
C GLN A 172 -8.65 -5.01 5.26
N SER A 173 -7.86 -5.75 6.04
CA SER A 173 -7.98 -5.78 7.50
C SER A 173 -7.59 -4.46 8.15
N TYR A 174 -6.62 -3.74 7.58
CA TYR A 174 -6.29 -2.36 7.92
C TYR A 174 -7.52 -1.47 7.73
N THR A 175 -8.12 -1.46 6.53
CA THR A 175 -9.35 -0.70 6.25
C THR A 175 -10.49 -1.03 7.21
N ASN A 176 -10.68 -2.31 7.54
CA ASN A 176 -11.71 -2.77 8.50
C ASN A 176 -11.52 -2.25 9.92
N MET A 177 -10.32 -1.81 10.32
CA MET A 177 -10.13 -1.21 11.63
C MET A 177 -10.94 0.08 11.81
N ALA A 178 -11.37 0.73 10.74
CA ALA A 178 -12.20 1.94 10.83
C ALA A 178 -13.48 1.71 11.66
N VAL A 179 -14.04 0.50 11.65
CA VAL A 179 -15.17 0.13 12.50
C VAL A 179 -14.81 0.23 13.99
N LEU A 180 -13.64 -0.31 14.36
CA LEU A 180 -13.14 -0.31 15.74
C LEU A 180 -12.73 1.09 16.18
N ILE A 181 -12.09 1.84 15.28
CA ILE A 181 -11.70 3.23 15.51
C ILE A 181 -12.93 4.09 15.74
N LYS A 182 -13.92 4.07 14.84
CA LYS A 182 -15.17 4.83 15.03
C LYS A 182 -15.87 4.48 16.32
N LYS A 183 -15.90 3.19 16.69
CA LYS A 183 -16.46 2.75 17.97
C LYS A 183 -15.72 3.33 19.18
N ALA A 184 -14.39 3.43 19.11
CA ALA A 184 -13.57 3.95 20.22
C ALA A 184 -13.57 5.48 20.28
N THR A 185 -13.48 6.16 19.14
CA THR A 185 -13.36 7.62 19.08
C THR A 185 -14.71 8.34 19.06
N GLY A 186 -15.79 7.64 18.70
CA GLY A 186 -17.11 8.24 18.46
C GLY A 186 -17.20 9.04 17.15
N ARG A 187 -16.15 9.02 16.31
CA ARG A 187 -16.08 9.81 15.07
C ARG A 187 -15.87 8.91 13.84
N PRO A 188 -16.49 9.22 12.69
CA PRO A 188 -16.11 8.60 11.43
C PRO A 188 -14.61 8.81 11.14
N VAL A 189 -13.99 7.83 10.50
CA VAL A 189 -12.58 7.93 10.07
C VAL A 189 -12.48 8.73 8.79
N GLU A 190 -11.46 9.59 8.66
CA GLU A 190 -11.14 10.22 7.37
C GLU A 190 -10.15 9.33 6.59
N SER A 191 -10.50 8.89 5.39
CA SER A 191 -9.62 8.11 4.52
C SER A 191 -9.04 8.99 3.44
N TRP A 192 -7.71 9.05 3.33
CA TRP A 192 -7.00 9.91 2.37
C TRP A 192 -6.24 9.05 1.36
N CYS A 193 -6.67 9.07 0.10
CA CYS A 193 -6.24 8.14 -0.92
C CYS A 193 -5.39 8.83 -2.00
N TYR A 194 -4.10 8.49 -2.06
CA TYR A 194 -3.16 8.90 -3.10
C TYR A 194 -2.95 7.76 -4.13
N VAL A 195 -3.88 7.60 -5.08
CA VAL A 195 -3.98 6.41 -5.94
C VAL A 195 -4.03 6.70 -7.45
N GLN A 196 -3.78 7.96 -7.82
CA GLN A 196 -3.76 8.38 -9.22
C GLN A 196 -2.68 7.60 -10.00
N GLY A 197 -3.09 7.04 -11.15
CA GLY A 197 -2.21 6.25 -12.02
C GLY A 197 -1.90 4.83 -11.55
N ALA A 198 -2.62 4.27 -10.56
CA ALA A 198 -2.46 2.85 -10.24
C ALA A 198 -3.16 1.92 -11.23
N PHE A 199 -2.56 0.76 -11.44
CA PHE A 199 -3.15 -0.34 -12.23
C PHE A 199 -4.29 -1.04 -11.51
N LYS A 200 -5.21 -1.62 -12.27
CA LYS A 200 -6.40 -2.32 -11.76
C LYS A 200 -6.10 -3.47 -10.81
N ASN A 201 -4.98 -4.17 -11.02
CA ASN A 201 -4.55 -5.32 -10.20
C ASN A 201 -3.79 -4.92 -8.92
N ARG A 202 -3.63 -3.62 -8.64
CA ARG A 202 -3.00 -3.17 -7.39
C ARG A 202 -3.89 -3.45 -6.20
N THR A 203 -3.24 -3.61 -5.04
CA THR A 203 -3.90 -3.86 -3.75
C THR A 203 -5.07 -2.91 -3.50
N PHE A 204 -4.89 -1.61 -3.78
CA PHE A 204 -5.94 -0.62 -3.60
C PHE A 204 -7.24 -0.97 -4.32
N TYR A 205 -7.21 -1.16 -5.62
CA TYR A 205 -8.43 -1.44 -6.39
C TYR A 205 -9.00 -2.85 -6.12
N THR A 206 -8.15 -3.80 -5.77
CA THR A 206 -8.57 -5.20 -5.57
C THR A 206 -9.14 -5.44 -4.16
N TYR A 207 -8.58 -4.80 -3.12
CA TYR A 207 -8.87 -5.10 -1.71
C TYR A 207 -9.36 -3.89 -0.90
N GLU A 208 -8.81 -2.69 -1.13
CA GLU A 208 -9.11 -1.50 -0.31
C GLU A 208 -10.39 -0.81 -0.77
N LEU A 209 -10.47 -0.43 -2.05
CA LEU A 209 -11.58 0.36 -2.60
C LEU A 209 -12.95 -0.30 -2.39
N PRO A 210 -13.17 -1.61 -2.66
CA PRO A 210 -14.46 -2.24 -2.39
C PRO A 210 -14.87 -2.14 -0.91
N ASN A 211 -13.89 -2.19 0.00
CA ASN A 211 -14.15 -2.10 1.42
C ASN A 211 -14.38 -0.66 1.88
N LEU A 212 -13.63 0.30 1.33
CA LEU A 212 -13.86 1.74 1.51
C LEU A 212 -15.30 2.11 1.12
N GLN A 213 -15.77 1.65 -0.04
CA GLN A 213 -17.14 1.87 -0.51
C GLN A 213 -18.20 1.37 0.49
N LYS A 214 -18.01 0.15 1.02
CA LYS A 214 -18.90 -0.44 2.02
C LYS A 214 -18.93 0.38 3.32
N LEU A 215 -17.76 0.79 3.81
CA LEU A 215 -17.62 1.49 5.08
C LEU A 215 -18.11 2.94 4.99
N GLU A 216 -17.87 3.61 3.86
CA GLU A 216 -18.41 4.94 3.57
C GLU A 216 -19.93 4.92 3.50
N LYS A 217 -20.52 3.97 2.76
CA LYS A 217 -21.98 3.79 2.70
C LYS A 217 -22.61 3.55 4.09
N SER A 218 -21.85 2.97 5.02
CA SER A 218 -22.29 2.72 6.40
C SER A 218 -22.01 3.90 7.35
N GLY A 219 -21.52 5.04 6.82
CA GLY A 219 -21.12 6.22 7.58
C GLY A 219 -19.95 5.97 8.53
N ILE A 220 -19.19 4.89 8.35
CA ILE A 220 -18.06 4.54 9.23
C ILE A 220 -16.82 5.39 8.91
N MET A 221 -16.73 5.86 7.67
CA MET A 221 -15.64 6.71 7.20
C MET A 221 -16.11 7.69 6.13
N HIS A 222 -15.32 8.72 5.90
CA HIS A 222 -15.40 9.61 4.75
C HIS A 222 -14.14 9.41 3.92
N VAL A 223 -14.27 9.38 2.58
CA VAL A 223 -13.14 9.10 1.70
C VAL A 223 -12.81 10.32 0.85
N HIS A 224 -11.52 10.63 0.76
CA HIS A 224 -10.94 11.72 -0.02
C HIS A 224 -9.93 11.14 -1.00
N PHE A 225 -10.08 11.45 -2.28
CA PHE A 225 -9.15 11.10 -3.34
C PHE A 225 -8.33 12.31 -3.75
N ALA A 226 -7.01 12.18 -3.67
CA ALA A 226 -6.09 13.20 -4.14
C ALA A 226 -6.26 13.35 -5.66
N LYS A 227 -6.52 14.58 -6.13
CA LYS A 227 -6.59 14.88 -7.57
C LYS A 227 -5.21 14.86 -8.23
N THR A 228 -4.16 15.13 -7.47
CA THR A 228 -2.77 15.12 -7.90
C THR A 228 -1.87 14.54 -6.82
N GLU A 229 -0.65 14.17 -7.18
CA GLU A 229 0.37 13.75 -6.20
C GLU A 229 0.77 14.88 -5.24
N HIS A 230 0.42 16.14 -5.50
CA HIS A 230 0.77 17.26 -4.62
C HIS A 230 -0.38 17.71 -3.71
N ALA A 231 -1.46 16.93 -3.62
CA ALA A 231 -2.63 17.28 -2.83
C ALA A 231 -2.30 17.55 -1.35
N SER A 232 -2.70 18.72 -0.87
CA SER A 232 -2.56 19.12 0.54
C SER A 232 -3.86 18.89 1.29
N TRP A 233 -3.80 18.22 2.44
CA TRP A 233 -4.96 18.00 3.31
C TRP A 233 -5.60 19.30 3.85
N LYS A 234 -4.86 20.42 3.80
CA LYS A 234 -5.34 21.74 4.20
C LYS A 234 -6.12 22.47 3.09
N ASN A 235 -6.06 21.97 1.86
CA ASN A 235 -6.72 22.57 0.71
C ASN A 235 -7.84 21.66 0.18
N PRO A 236 -9.11 21.91 0.52
CA PRO A 236 -10.23 21.09 0.09
C PRO A 236 -10.34 20.93 -1.44
N LYS A 237 -9.85 21.90 -2.23
CA LYS A 237 -9.90 21.83 -3.69
C LYS A 237 -9.02 20.72 -4.27
N ASP A 238 -8.02 20.25 -3.53
CA ASP A 238 -7.11 19.18 -3.96
C ASP A 238 -7.76 17.79 -3.90
N TRP A 239 -8.96 17.69 -3.32
CA TRP A 239 -9.62 16.43 -3.03
C TRP A 239 -10.93 16.28 -3.78
N ALA A 240 -11.18 15.07 -4.24
CA ALA A 240 -12.52 14.62 -4.61
C ALA A 240 -13.05 13.76 -3.46
N VAL A 241 -14.23 14.11 -2.94
CA VAL A 241 -14.84 13.42 -1.80
C VAL A 241 -15.70 12.28 -2.33
N GLU A 242 -15.88 11.23 -1.53
CA GLU A 242 -16.68 10.04 -1.82
C GLU A 242 -15.99 9.03 -2.75
N THR A 243 -16.23 7.74 -2.49
CA THR A 243 -15.75 6.60 -3.28
C THR A 243 -16.30 6.54 -4.69
N ALA A 244 -17.40 7.25 -4.98
CA ALA A 244 -17.89 7.44 -6.35
C ALA A 244 -16.89 8.20 -7.23
N ASN A 245 -16.01 9.01 -6.62
CA ASN A 245 -14.99 9.80 -7.30
C ASN A 245 -13.60 9.13 -7.32
N ALA A 246 -13.53 7.82 -7.02
CA ALA A 246 -12.29 7.07 -7.13
C ALA A 246 -11.71 7.19 -8.56
N PRO A 247 -10.41 7.51 -8.72
CA PRO A 247 -9.78 7.53 -10.03
C PRO A 247 -9.95 6.19 -10.75
N GLN A 248 -10.12 6.24 -12.07
CA GLN A 248 -10.14 5.01 -12.85
C GLN A 248 -8.75 4.38 -12.86
N PRO A 249 -8.64 3.05 -12.67
CA PRO A 249 -7.37 2.37 -12.74
C PRO A 249 -6.82 2.39 -14.18
N ILE A 250 -5.49 2.41 -14.31
CA ILE A 250 -4.85 2.15 -15.61
C ILE A 250 -5.14 0.70 -16.01
N THR A 251 -5.62 0.51 -17.24
CA THR A 251 -6.06 -0.79 -17.79
C THR A 251 -4.96 -1.54 -18.52
N THR A 252 -3.91 -0.86 -18.96
CA THR A 252 -2.73 -1.48 -19.56
C THR A 252 -1.84 -2.04 -18.45
N THR A 253 -1.58 -3.34 -18.47
CA THR A 253 -0.64 -3.97 -17.54
C THR A 253 0.78 -3.43 -17.81
N PRO A 254 1.57 -3.06 -16.78
CA PRO A 254 2.98 -2.75 -16.96
C PRO A 254 3.78 -4.00 -17.35
#